data_AF-A0A151T051-F1
#
_entry.id   AF-A0A151T051-F1
#
_cell.length_a   1.000
_cell.length_b   1.000
_cell.length_c   1.000
_cell.angle_alpha   90.00
_cell.angle_beta   90.00
_cell.angle_gamma   90.00
#
_symmetry.space_group_name_H-M   'P 1'
#
loop_
_entity.id
_entity.type
_entity.pdbx_description
1 polymer ?
#
loop_
_entity_poly.entity_id
_entity_poly.type
_entity_poly.pdbx_seq_one_letter_code
_entity_poly.pdbx_strand_id
1 'polypeptide(L)'
;MEGVASIALLPCGSLSGHFIQLPHSICYGLCGTELECERECSRGEDYRLIKLSITDFNMKKEQTTVVECKGHDAARFHSIDHAHGWDKDVTGMIEQKDGKKRISVSFECETLKADKAAEDHIRKFLPKLAGLDAVVNIGKMKISGLDFGAEEEDEETE
;
A
#
# COMPACT_ATOMS: atom_id res chain seq x y z
N MET A 1 5.27 5.42 11.94
CA MET A 1 6.19 4.31 11.61
C MET A 1 7.05 4.71 10.44
N GLU A 2 8.35 4.45 10.50
CA GLU A 2 9.30 4.72 9.42
C GLU A 2 10.17 3.47 9.23
N GLY A 3 10.60 3.21 8.00
CA GLY A 3 11.36 1.99 7.69
C GLY A 3 11.56 1.78 6.20
N VAL A 4 11.76 0.53 5.81
CA VAL A 4 12.06 0.13 4.43
C VAL A 4 10.98 -0.82 3.92
N ALA A 5 10.48 -0.57 2.72
CA ALA A 5 9.56 -1.47 2.03
C ALA A 5 10.22 -2.14 0.84
N SER A 6 9.83 -3.38 0.57
CA SER A 6 10.11 -4.11 -0.66
C SER A 6 8.77 -4.52 -1.27
N ILE A 7 8.49 -4.03 -2.47
CA ILE A 7 7.17 -4.11 -3.12
C ILE A 7 7.36 -4.68 -4.52
N ALA A 8 6.76 -5.84 -4.77
CA ALA A 8 6.61 -6.41 -6.09
C ALA A 8 5.37 -5.79 -6.77
N LEU A 9 5.55 -5.24 -7.96
CA LEU A 9 4.47 -4.75 -8.83
C LEU A 9 4.27 -5.77 -9.95
N LEU A 10 3.05 -6.32 -10.02
CA LEU A 10 2.66 -7.26 -11.06
C LEU A 10 2.22 -6.51 -12.33
N PRO A 11 2.34 -7.13 -13.52
CA PRO A 11 1.87 -6.53 -14.78
C PRO A 11 0.39 -6.13 -14.78
N CYS A 12 -0.44 -6.79 -13.96
CA CYS A 12 -1.85 -6.47 -13.79
C CYS A 12 -2.13 -5.24 -12.90
N GLY A 13 -1.09 -4.51 -12.47
CA GLY A 13 -1.21 -3.32 -11.61
C GLY A 13 -1.35 -3.62 -10.12
N SER A 14 -1.59 -4.88 -9.74
CA SER A 14 -1.59 -5.30 -8.34
C SER A 14 -0.18 -5.31 -7.76
N LEU A 15 -0.06 -5.06 -6.46
CA LEU A 15 1.22 -5.07 -5.75
C LEU A 15 1.16 -5.94 -4.51
N SER A 16 2.31 -6.49 -4.14
CA SER A 16 2.48 -7.25 -2.90
C SER A 16 3.89 -7.05 -2.37
N GLY A 17 4.03 -6.96 -1.07
CA GLY A 17 5.32 -6.65 -0.47
C GLY A 17 5.34 -6.78 1.03
N HIS A 18 6.41 -6.27 1.61
CA HIS A 18 6.56 -6.15 3.05
C HIS A 18 7.19 -4.81 3.41
N PHE A 19 6.80 -4.29 4.57
CA PHE A 19 7.37 -3.10 5.19
C PHE A 19 8.01 -3.50 6.51
N ILE A 20 9.30 -3.21 6.66
CA ILE A 20 10.05 -3.43 7.90
C ILE A 20 10.18 -2.09 8.61
N GLN A 21 9.44 -1.95 9.71
CA GLN A 21 9.53 -0.79 10.58
C GLN A 21 10.85 -0.80 11.34
N LEU A 22 11.54 0.35 11.34
CA LEU A 22 12.76 0.56 12.10
C LEU A 22 12.49 1.43 13.35
N PRO A 23 13.31 1.29 14.41
CA PRO A 23 14.38 0.31 14.59
C PRO A 23 13.89 -1.09 15.04
N HIS A 24 12.60 -1.23 15.37
CA HIS A 24 12.05 -2.42 16.03
C HIS A 24 11.98 -3.68 15.17
N SER A 25 12.28 -3.57 13.86
CA SER A 25 12.28 -4.69 12.90
C SER A 25 10.94 -5.44 12.83
N ILE A 26 9.83 -4.72 13.04
CA ILE A 26 8.48 -5.28 12.89
C ILE A 26 8.15 -5.34 11.40
N CYS A 27 7.72 -6.52 10.93
CA CYS A 27 7.39 -6.75 9.54
C CYS A 27 5.87 -6.71 9.32
N TYR A 28 5.43 -5.84 8.42
CA TYR A 28 4.05 -5.73 7.98
C TYR A 28 3.92 -6.24 6.55
N GLY A 29 2.82 -6.95 6.26
CA GLY A 29 2.44 -7.30 4.89
C GLY A 29 1.86 -6.09 4.17
N LEU A 30 2.17 -5.96 2.88
CA LEU A 30 1.56 -4.99 1.99
C LEU A 30 0.89 -5.74 0.84
N CYS A 31 -0.39 -5.44 0.60
CA CYS A 31 -1.13 -5.95 -0.55
C CYS A 31 -1.92 -4.80 -1.17
N GLY A 32 -1.84 -4.62 -2.48
CA GLY A 32 -2.52 -3.54 -3.16
C GLY A 32 -3.19 -4.00 -4.44
N THR A 33 -4.41 -3.51 -4.65
CA THR A 33 -5.18 -3.72 -5.90
C THR A 33 -5.52 -2.38 -6.51
N GLU A 34 -5.37 -2.28 -7.83
CA GLU A 34 -5.77 -1.08 -8.57
C GLU A 34 -7.28 -0.87 -8.46
N LEU A 35 -7.67 0.38 -8.22
CA LEU A 35 -9.06 0.84 -8.24
C LEU A 35 -9.34 1.53 -9.56
N GLU A 36 -10.47 1.18 -10.17
CA GLU A 36 -10.97 1.92 -11.31
C GLU A 36 -11.39 3.34 -10.86
N CYS A 37 -10.87 4.35 -11.55
CA CYS A 37 -11.22 5.74 -11.32
C CYS A 37 -11.28 6.45 -12.66
N GLU A 38 -12.25 7.35 -12.82
CA GLU A 38 -12.27 8.24 -13.98
C GLU A 38 -10.98 9.06 -13.99
N ARG A 39 -10.22 8.93 -15.08
CA ARG A 39 -8.97 9.68 -15.27
C ARG A 39 -9.33 11.16 -15.39
N GLU A 40 -9.05 11.92 -14.33
CA GLU A 40 -9.18 13.37 -14.40
C GLU A 40 -8.13 13.88 -15.39
N CYS A 41 -8.55 14.44 -16.53
CA CYS A 41 -7.67 14.83 -17.65
C CYS A 41 -6.52 15.80 -17.27
N SER A 42 -6.53 16.36 -16.06
CA SER A 42 -5.49 17.22 -15.48
C SER A 42 -4.35 16.46 -14.80
N ARG A 43 -4.54 15.17 -14.49
CA ARG A 43 -3.56 14.29 -13.83
C ARG A 43 -3.01 13.35 -14.91
N GLY A 44 -1.70 13.44 -15.17
CA GLY A 44 -1.05 12.77 -16.30
C GLY A 44 -1.23 11.24 -16.37
N GLU A 45 -0.78 10.64 -17.47
CA GLU A 45 -1.10 9.25 -17.88
C GLU A 45 -0.65 8.13 -16.91
N ASP A 46 0.26 8.42 -15.97
CA ASP A 46 0.80 7.46 -15.00
C ASP A 46 0.08 7.45 -13.63
N TYR A 47 -1.15 7.95 -13.58
CA TYR A 47 -1.96 8.06 -12.37
C TYR A 47 -2.71 6.76 -12.06
N ARG A 48 -2.45 6.14 -10.91
CA ARG A 48 -3.19 4.96 -10.43
C ARG A 48 -3.63 5.11 -8.99
N LEU A 49 -4.85 4.66 -8.68
CA LEU A 49 -5.34 4.51 -7.32
C LEU A 49 -5.17 3.08 -6.87
N ILE A 50 -4.59 2.88 -5.70
CA ILE A 50 -4.38 1.56 -5.12
C ILE A 50 -5.12 1.48 -3.78
N LYS A 51 -6.01 0.50 -3.64
CA LYS A 51 -6.50 0.05 -2.34
C LYS A 51 -5.39 -0.75 -1.67
N LEU A 52 -4.71 -0.16 -0.70
CA LEU A 52 -3.57 -0.74 0.00
C LEU A 52 -4.01 -1.31 1.35
N SER A 53 -3.93 -2.63 1.50
CA SER A 53 -4.03 -3.33 2.77
C SER A 53 -2.65 -3.45 3.43
N ILE A 54 -2.59 -3.08 4.70
CA ILE A 54 -1.43 -3.20 5.58
C ILE A 54 -1.79 -4.21 6.66
N THR A 55 -1.07 -5.33 6.69
CA THR A 55 -1.35 -6.45 7.60
C THR A 55 -0.26 -6.56 8.66
N ASP A 56 -0.64 -6.53 9.94
CA ASP A 56 0.23 -6.97 11.03
C ASP A 56 0.04 -8.47 11.25
N PHE A 57 1.04 -9.27 10.88
CA PHE A 57 0.98 -10.72 11.04
C PHE A 57 1.06 -11.18 12.51
N ASN A 58 1.64 -10.37 13.40
CA ASN A 58 1.72 -10.70 14.82
C ASN A 58 0.36 -10.53 15.49
N MET A 59 -0.31 -9.42 15.19
CA MET A 59 -1.65 -9.13 15.72
C MET A 59 -2.77 -9.82 14.92
N LYS A 60 -2.46 -10.35 13.73
CA LYS A 60 -3.42 -10.88 12.75
C LYS A 60 -4.50 -9.85 12.40
N LYS A 61 -4.11 -8.59 12.31
CA LYS A 61 -5.00 -7.47 11.98
C LYS A 61 -4.61 -6.86 10.65
N GLU A 62 -5.60 -6.34 9.95
CA GLU A 62 -5.43 -5.66 8.67
C GLU A 62 -6.17 -4.33 8.70
N GLN A 63 -5.56 -3.31 8.12
CA GLN A 63 -6.22 -2.05 7.83
C GLN A 63 -5.96 -1.66 6.39
N THR A 64 -6.96 -1.04 5.79
CA THR A 64 -6.90 -0.63 4.39
C THR A 64 -6.97 0.88 4.28
N THR A 65 -6.21 1.43 3.34
CA THR A 65 -6.25 2.83 2.94
C THR A 65 -6.17 2.94 1.41
N VAL A 66 -6.42 4.13 0.87
CA VAL A 66 -6.25 4.41 -0.56
C VAL A 66 -5.02 5.28 -0.76
N VAL A 67 -4.14 4.86 -1.66
CA VAL A 67 -2.93 5.60 -2.01
C VAL A 67 -2.91 5.90 -3.49
N GLU A 68 -2.31 7.04 -3.84
CA GLU A 68 -1.97 7.39 -5.20
C GLU A 68 -0.60 6.81 -5.53
N CYS A 69 -0.54 6.08 -6.63
CA CYS A 69 0.67 5.51 -7.20
C CYS A 69 1.08 6.33 -8.42
N LYS A 70 2.34 6.79 -8.44
CA LYS A 70 2.90 7.56 -9.55
C LYS A 70 4.11 6.88 -10.18
N GLY A 71 4.22 7.07 -11.50
CA GLY A 71 5.26 6.50 -12.34
C GLY A 71 4.89 5.13 -12.88
N HIS A 72 5.38 4.83 -14.08
CA HIS A 72 5.12 3.58 -14.80
C HIS A 72 5.43 2.33 -13.97
N ASP A 73 6.48 2.40 -13.15
CA ASP A 73 6.96 1.25 -12.34
C ASP A 73 6.53 1.31 -10.87
N ALA A 74 5.55 2.14 -10.50
CA ALA A 74 5.11 2.34 -9.11
C ALA A 74 6.21 2.81 -8.14
N ALA A 75 7.09 3.69 -8.63
CA ALA A 75 8.24 4.19 -7.87
C ALA A 75 7.85 5.02 -6.63
N ARG A 76 6.62 5.55 -6.57
CA ARG A 76 6.18 6.43 -5.48
C ARG A 76 4.73 6.16 -5.10
N PHE A 77 4.48 6.04 -3.80
CA PHE A 77 3.13 6.08 -3.23
C PHE A 77 2.98 7.33 -2.38
N HIS A 78 1.84 7.99 -2.47
CA HIS A 78 1.47 9.04 -1.53
C HIS A 78 0.00 8.96 -1.15
N SER A 79 -0.32 9.48 0.03
CA SER A 79 -1.70 9.60 0.49
C SER A 79 -2.47 10.58 -0.39
N ILE A 80 -3.78 10.38 -0.44
CA ILE A 80 -4.68 11.26 -1.18
C ILE A 80 -5.24 12.27 -0.20
N ASP A 81 -5.05 13.56 -0.50
CA ASP A 81 -5.54 14.63 0.36
C ASP A 81 -6.98 15.02 0.03
N HIS A 82 -7.41 14.91 -1.23
CA HIS A 82 -8.74 15.29 -1.71
C HIS A 82 -9.21 14.38 -2.85
N ALA A 83 -10.49 13.99 -2.82
CA ALA A 83 -11.14 13.05 -3.75
C ALA A 83 -12.43 13.63 -4.36
N HIS A 84 -12.45 14.94 -4.63
CA HIS A 84 -13.64 15.58 -5.22
C HIS A 84 -13.98 14.97 -6.58
N GLY A 85 -15.20 14.46 -6.74
CA GLY A 85 -15.72 13.94 -8.00
C GLY A 85 -15.47 12.45 -8.24
N TRP A 86 -14.93 11.71 -7.27
CA TRP A 86 -14.72 10.26 -7.41
C TRP A 86 -15.94 9.45 -7.02
N ASP A 87 -15.92 8.17 -7.39
CA ASP A 87 -16.96 7.22 -7.02
C ASP A 87 -17.12 7.15 -5.50
N LYS A 88 -18.36 6.98 -5.05
CA LYS A 88 -18.75 6.96 -3.64
C LYS A 88 -18.00 5.87 -2.86
N ASP A 89 -17.66 4.78 -3.53
CA ASP A 89 -16.89 3.68 -2.92
C ASP A 89 -15.44 4.09 -2.62
N VAL A 90 -14.86 4.97 -3.43
CA VAL A 90 -13.52 5.52 -3.20
C VAL A 90 -13.56 6.65 -2.19
N THR A 91 -14.55 7.56 -2.29
CA THR A 91 -14.70 8.64 -1.32
C THR A 91 -15.00 8.10 0.08
N GLY A 92 -15.83 7.05 0.20
CA GLY A 92 -16.13 6.41 1.49
C GLY A 92 -14.90 5.80 2.19
N MET A 93 -13.90 5.33 1.44
CA MET A 93 -12.64 4.83 2.00
C MET A 93 -11.69 5.96 2.45
N ILE A 94 -11.82 7.16 1.87
CA ILE A 94 -10.98 8.34 2.18
C ILE A 94 -11.63 9.19 3.28
N GLU A 95 -12.95 9.28 3.29
CA GLU A 95 -13.77 10.10 4.19
C GLU A 95 -14.16 9.37 5.48
N GLN A 96 -13.40 8.36 5.95
CA GLN A 96 -13.69 7.73 7.25
C GLN A 96 -13.82 8.82 8.33
N LYS A 97 -15.07 8.96 8.79
CA LYS A 97 -15.65 10.09 9.52
C LYS A 97 -15.76 9.81 11.01
N ASP A 98 -14.89 8.95 11.52
CA ASP A 98 -14.76 8.65 12.94
C ASP A 98 -13.44 9.22 13.40
N GLY A 99 -13.36 9.74 14.63
CA GLY A 99 -12.19 10.44 15.20
C GLY A 99 -10.85 9.68 15.24
N LYS A 100 -10.73 8.55 14.53
CA LYS A 100 -9.51 7.81 14.22
C LYS A 100 -8.64 8.61 13.24
N LYS A 101 -7.34 8.67 13.50
CA LYS A 101 -6.36 9.38 12.66
C LYS A 101 -6.35 8.75 11.26
N ARG A 102 -6.55 9.57 10.21
CA ARG A 102 -6.44 9.14 8.81
C ARG A 102 -5.08 8.46 8.57
N ILE A 103 -5.10 7.24 8.04
CA ILE A 103 -3.86 6.53 7.67
C ILE A 103 -3.20 7.29 6.52
N SER A 104 -1.97 7.72 6.73
CA SER A 104 -1.14 8.38 5.72
C SER A 104 0.11 7.56 5.45
N VAL A 105 0.29 7.23 4.17
CA VAL A 105 1.39 6.46 3.60
C VAL A 105 2.19 7.35 2.65
N SER A 106 3.52 7.24 2.74
CA SER A 106 4.45 7.72 1.70
C SER A 106 5.52 6.67 1.44
N PHE A 107 5.81 6.41 0.18
CA PHE A 107 6.88 5.52 -0.27
C PHE A 107 7.70 6.18 -1.37
N GLU A 108 9.01 6.01 -1.30
CA GLU A 108 9.94 6.48 -2.31
C GLU A 108 10.94 5.37 -2.64
N CYS A 109 10.88 4.89 -3.89
CA CYS A 109 11.79 3.87 -4.39
C CYS A 109 13.22 4.42 -4.46
N GLU A 110 14.15 3.64 -3.90
CA GLU A 110 15.60 3.90 -3.97
C GLU A 110 16.30 2.86 -4.86
N THR A 111 15.69 1.69 -5.08
CA THR A 111 16.23 0.61 -5.90
C THR A 111 15.11 -0.12 -6.62
N LEU A 112 15.16 -0.09 -7.95
CA LEU A 112 14.32 -0.88 -8.84
C LEU A 112 15.08 -2.13 -9.28
N LYS A 113 14.43 -3.29 -9.21
CA LYS A 113 14.89 -4.55 -9.79
C LYS A 113 13.91 -5.00 -10.86
N ALA A 114 14.44 -5.44 -11.98
CA ALA A 114 13.70 -6.03 -13.09
C ALA A 114 14.32 -7.38 -13.50
N ASP A 115 13.61 -8.12 -14.36
CA ASP A 115 14.05 -9.37 -14.95
C ASP A 115 14.59 -10.37 -13.90
N LYS A 116 15.76 -10.96 -14.17
CA LYS A 116 16.42 -11.91 -13.29
C LYS A 116 16.64 -11.37 -11.87
N ALA A 117 16.98 -10.10 -11.71
CA ALA A 117 17.22 -9.52 -10.39
C ALA A 117 15.94 -9.40 -9.56
N ALA A 118 14.81 -9.12 -10.21
CA ALA A 118 13.49 -9.15 -9.59
C ALA A 118 13.09 -10.58 -9.24
N GLU A 119 13.20 -11.50 -10.19
CA GLU A 119 12.83 -12.91 -10.03
C GLU A 119 13.64 -13.59 -8.90
N ASP A 120 14.95 -13.36 -8.83
CA ASP A 120 15.81 -13.86 -7.74
C ASP A 120 15.38 -13.31 -6.36
N HIS A 121 14.95 -12.04 -6.32
CA HIS A 121 14.42 -11.43 -5.10
C HIS A 121 13.06 -12.02 -4.72
N ILE A 122 12.15 -12.16 -5.68
CA ILE A 122 10.80 -12.71 -5.49
C ILE A 122 10.89 -14.14 -5.00
N ARG A 123 11.73 -15.00 -5.59
CA ARG A 123 11.92 -16.39 -5.14
C ARG A 123 12.34 -16.48 -3.67
N LYS A 124 13.11 -15.51 -3.20
CA LYS A 124 13.61 -15.50 -1.82
C LYS A 124 12.60 -14.96 -0.83
N PHE A 125 11.86 -13.90 -1.17
CA PHE A 125 11.07 -13.13 -0.21
C PHE A 125 9.56 -13.16 -0.45
N LEU A 126 9.12 -13.42 -1.69
CA LEU A 126 7.72 -13.48 -2.11
C LEU A 126 7.49 -14.69 -3.05
N PRO A 127 7.82 -15.93 -2.64
CA PRO A 127 7.93 -17.08 -3.55
C PRO A 127 6.64 -17.41 -4.31
N LYS A 128 5.48 -17.02 -3.77
CA LYS A 128 4.17 -17.19 -4.42
C LYS A 128 4.00 -16.35 -5.70
N LEU A 129 4.87 -15.37 -5.92
CA LEU A 129 4.82 -14.48 -7.09
C LEU A 129 5.89 -14.82 -8.13
N ALA A 130 6.70 -15.85 -7.91
CA ALA A 130 7.76 -16.23 -8.84
C ALA A 130 7.19 -16.60 -10.21
N GLY A 131 7.82 -16.11 -11.28
CA GLY A 131 7.37 -16.33 -12.65
C GLY A 131 6.16 -15.50 -13.10
N LEU A 132 5.70 -14.54 -12.29
CA LEU A 132 4.61 -13.61 -12.66
C LEU A 132 5.11 -12.30 -13.28
N ASP A 133 6.38 -12.24 -13.69
CA ASP A 133 6.99 -11.11 -14.38
C ASP A 133 6.86 -9.77 -13.62
N ALA A 134 6.98 -9.84 -12.30
CA ALA A 134 6.88 -8.66 -11.44
C ALA A 134 8.21 -7.91 -11.37
N VAL A 135 8.16 -6.58 -11.30
CA VAL A 135 9.31 -5.74 -10.91
C VAL A 135 9.31 -5.52 -9.40
N VAL A 136 10.47 -5.28 -8.79
CA VAL A 136 10.57 -5.04 -7.34
C VAL A 136 11.14 -3.66 -7.06
N ASN A 137 10.36 -2.84 -6.35
CA ASN A 137 10.78 -1.56 -5.80
C ASN A 137 11.16 -1.70 -4.34
N ILE A 138 12.35 -1.22 -3.97
CA ILE A 138 12.83 -1.17 -2.60
C ILE A 138 13.11 0.27 -2.25
N GLY A 139 12.65 0.73 -1.09
CA GLY A 139 12.88 2.10 -0.68
C GLY A 139 12.28 2.47 0.67
N LYS A 140 12.38 3.75 1.00
CA LYS A 140 11.90 4.29 2.27
C LYS A 140 10.38 4.35 2.27
N MET A 141 9.79 3.93 3.39
CA MET A 141 8.36 4.03 3.61
C MET A 141 8.08 4.65 4.98
N LYS A 142 7.08 5.52 5.02
CA LYS A 142 6.53 6.12 6.23
C LYS A 142 5.03 5.90 6.25
N ILE A 143 4.53 5.43 7.38
CA ILE A 143 3.12 5.19 7.64
C ILE A 143 2.76 5.88 8.95
N SER A 144 1.71 6.68 8.95
CA SER A 144 1.17 7.39 10.12
C SER A 144 -0.34 7.18 10.22
N GLY A 145 -0.92 7.33 11.40
CA GLY A 145 -2.35 7.07 11.63
C GLY A 145 -2.76 5.58 11.65
N LEU A 146 -1.84 4.66 11.35
CA LEU A 146 -2.09 3.22 11.50
C LEU A 146 -2.11 2.82 12.98
N ASP A 147 -3.24 2.28 13.43
CA ASP A 147 -3.44 1.81 14.80
C ASP A 147 -4.28 0.54 14.79
N PHE A 148 -3.65 -0.62 14.95
CA PHE A 148 -4.32 -1.93 14.98
C PHE A 148 -5.10 -2.19 16.28
N GLY A 149 -5.21 -1.20 17.17
CA GLY A 149 -6.13 -1.17 18.31
C GLY A 149 -5.43 -1.30 19.65
N ALA A 150 -5.89 -0.50 20.61
CA ALA A 150 -6.79 -1.07 21.60
C ALA A 150 -8.16 -1.22 20.93
N GLU A 151 -8.72 -2.43 20.91
CA GLU A 151 -10.14 -2.61 20.59
C GLU A 151 -10.93 -2.01 21.77
N GLU A 152 -11.93 -1.17 21.48
CA GLU A 152 -13.00 -0.95 22.45
C GLU A 152 -13.79 -2.25 22.53
N GLU A 153 -13.74 -2.89 23.70
CA GLU A 153 -14.64 -3.98 24.08
C GLU A 153 -16.09 -3.46 24.07
N ASP A 154 -16.97 -4.28 23.49
CA ASP A 154 -18.42 -4.40 23.69
C ASP A 154 -19.35 -3.20 23.46
N GLU A 155 -20.25 -3.36 22.48
CA GLU A 155 -21.70 -3.24 22.74
C GLU A 155 -22.43 -4.38 22.02
N GLU A 156 -22.43 -5.57 22.62
CA GLU A 156 -23.59 -6.46 22.51
C GLU A 156 -24.78 -5.70 23.12
N THR A 157 -25.71 -5.24 22.30
CA THR A 157 -27.03 -4.81 22.77
C THR A 157 -28.01 -5.96 22.51
N GLU A 158 -28.57 -6.45 23.63
CA GLU A 158 -29.61 -7.49 23.76
C GLU A 158 -30.89 -7.19 22.97
#